data_AF-A0A2V8QUQ4-F1
#
_entry.id   AF-A0A2V8QUQ4-F1
#
_cell.length_a   1.000
_cell.length_b   1.000
_cell.length_c   1.000
_cell.angle_alpha   90.00
_cell.angle_beta   90.00
_cell.angle_gamma   90.00
#
_symmetry.space_group_name_H-M   'P 1'
#
loop_
_entity.id
_entity.type
_entity.pdbx_description
1 polymer ?
#
loop_
_entity_poly.entity_id
_entity_poly.type
_entity_poly.pdbx_seq_one_letter_code
_entity_poly.pdbx_strand_id
1 'polypeptide(L)'
;LESIAARASVYERQSSGFGLDDFRQALAYPFSHLASLLGGAALYGLLLLAGLRAQLLAWALLFGWFHGGEQTPFSLSSPTAHATRAITRDDLKALADGGTAEQEAELEKKVQAMTPRGQMAEGVKQSGGEESTALTVVRQLVARPGLVLLLALLALGWAVFYYPMALLVAGWTEDFKAVVNPLVGLDTMRHMGATYFKAFLMYLAVQVMSFFAGVVVALLTAPFQMPFVGNVPGKFIGGAITFYTSLVIACVLGLALFKSADRLGLELV
;
A
#
# COMPACT_ATOMS: atom_id res chain seq x y z
N LEU A 1 -20.86 39.10 8.09
CA LEU A 1 -20.16 39.19 9.39
C LEU A 1 -20.05 37.81 10.04
N GLU A 2 -21.16 37.08 10.17
CA GLU A 2 -21.19 35.70 10.71
C GLU A 2 -20.27 34.72 9.96
N SER A 3 -20.21 34.80 8.63
CA SER A 3 -19.30 33.99 7.80
C SER A 3 -17.81 34.33 7.97
N ILE A 4 -17.48 35.56 8.33
CA ILE A 4 -16.10 36.01 8.52
C ILE A 4 -15.62 35.58 9.91
N ALA A 5 -16.46 35.73 10.94
CA ALA A 5 -16.17 35.25 12.29
C ALA A 5 -16.00 33.72 12.33
N ALA A 6 -16.86 32.98 11.61
CA ALA A 6 -16.74 31.54 11.45
C ALA A 6 -15.39 31.16 10.83
N ARG A 7 -15.02 31.77 9.69
CA ARG A 7 -13.72 31.54 9.04
C ARG A 7 -12.55 31.90 9.95
N ALA A 8 -12.61 33.03 10.66
CA ALA A 8 -11.56 33.44 11.59
C ALA A 8 -11.33 32.40 12.70
N SER A 9 -12.40 31.87 13.29
CA SER A 9 -12.30 30.81 14.32
C SER A 9 -11.70 29.49 13.80
N VAL A 10 -11.93 29.17 12.51
CA VAL A 10 -11.35 27.99 11.87
C VAL A 10 -9.85 28.18 11.68
N TYR A 11 -9.41 29.34 11.19
CA TYR A 11 -7.98 29.68 11.06
C TYR A 11 -7.27 29.75 12.42
N GLU A 12 -7.92 30.28 13.46
CA GLU A 12 -7.39 30.29 14.81
C GLU A 12 -7.20 28.86 15.36
N ARG A 13 -8.19 27.98 15.12
CA ARG A 13 -8.08 26.56 15.48
C ARG A 13 -7.00 25.84 14.66
N GLN A 14 -6.85 26.16 13.39
CA GLN A 14 -5.85 25.57 12.51
C GLN A 14 -4.42 25.98 12.89
N SER A 15 -4.23 27.27 13.21
CA SER A 15 -2.95 27.82 13.67
C SER A 15 -2.59 27.39 15.10
N SER A 16 -3.59 26.98 15.91
CA SER A 16 -3.32 26.34 17.19
C SER A 16 -2.57 25.02 16.98
N GLY A 17 -1.41 24.86 17.63
CA GLY A 17 -0.58 23.66 17.45
C GLY A 17 -1.34 22.37 17.81
N PHE A 18 -0.98 21.26 17.18
CA PHE A 18 -1.55 19.95 17.51
C PHE A 18 -1.07 19.46 18.88
N GLY A 19 -2.01 18.97 19.70
CA GLY A 19 -1.76 18.64 21.10
C GLY A 19 -2.77 17.69 21.75
N LEU A 20 -2.71 17.60 23.08
CA LEU A 20 -3.52 16.66 23.87
C LEU A 20 -5.02 16.99 23.83
N ASP A 21 -5.39 18.26 23.66
CA ASP A 21 -6.81 18.64 23.52
C ASP A 21 -7.42 18.04 22.25
N ASP A 22 -6.67 18.04 21.15
CA ASP A 22 -7.08 17.39 19.89
C ASP A 22 -7.22 15.88 20.07
N PHE A 23 -6.29 15.27 20.83
CA PHE A 23 -6.36 13.84 21.16
C PHE A 23 -7.60 13.49 21.99
N ARG A 24 -7.88 14.30 23.02
CA ARG A 24 -9.08 14.13 23.83
C ARG A 24 -10.35 14.31 23.00
N GLN A 25 -10.36 15.30 22.11
CA GLN A 25 -11.46 15.51 21.17
C GLN A 25 -11.63 14.30 20.26
N ALA A 26 -10.55 13.73 19.72
CA ALA A 26 -10.58 12.54 18.89
C ALA A 26 -11.11 11.30 19.64
N LEU A 27 -10.80 11.14 20.93
CA LEU A 27 -11.33 10.07 21.76
C LEU A 27 -12.83 10.22 22.06
N ALA A 28 -13.29 11.46 22.22
CA ALA A 28 -14.69 11.79 22.51
C ALA A 28 -15.58 11.77 21.25
N TYR A 29 -15.00 12.07 20.08
CA TYR A 29 -15.75 12.24 18.83
C TYR A 29 -16.64 11.05 18.44
N PRO A 30 -16.21 9.78 18.52
CA PRO A 30 -17.07 8.64 18.18
C PRO A 30 -18.33 8.54 19.06
N PHE A 31 -18.27 9.03 20.30
CA PHE A 31 -19.42 9.03 21.21
C PHE A 31 -20.45 10.10 20.88
N SER A 32 -20.09 11.14 20.13
CA SER A 32 -21.06 12.12 19.60
C SER A 32 -21.96 11.51 18.52
N HIS A 33 -21.50 10.43 17.88
CA HIS A 33 -22.21 9.76 16.79
C HIS A 33 -22.57 8.31 17.15
N LEU A 34 -23.28 8.12 18.29
CA LEU A 34 -23.66 6.79 18.81
C LEU A 34 -24.34 5.88 17.76
N ALA A 35 -25.20 6.44 16.91
CA ALA A 35 -25.89 5.66 15.87
C ALA A 35 -24.92 5.09 14.83
N SER A 36 -23.95 5.90 14.38
CA SER A 36 -22.90 5.44 13.45
C SER A 36 -21.93 4.49 14.14
N LEU A 37 -21.61 4.74 15.41
CA LEU A 37 -20.74 3.88 16.20
C LEU A 37 -21.35 2.49 16.38
N LEU A 38 -22.60 2.41 16.83
CA LEU A 38 -23.31 1.15 17.06
C LEU A 38 -23.60 0.43 15.74
N GLY A 39 -24.05 1.15 14.70
CA GLY A 39 -24.32 0.56 13.39
C GLY A 39 -23.05 0.03 12.73
N GLY A 40 -21.97 0.81 12.74
CA GLY A 40 -20.67 0.41 12.19
C GLY A 40 -20.02 -0.72 12.97
N ALA A 41 -20.06 -0.68 14.31
CA ALA A 41 -19.57 -1.77 15.15
C ALA A 41 -20.38 -3.06 14.95
N ALA A 42 -21.71 -2.97 14.83
CA ALA A 42 -22.55 -4.13 14.55
C ALA A 42 -22.27 -4.72 13.17
N LEU A 43 -22.14 -3.88 12.14
CA LEU A 43 -21.79 -4.31 10.78
C LEU A 43 -20.41 -4.96 10.73
N TYR A 44 -19.41 -4.33 11.35
CA TYR A 44 -18.04 -4.84 11.40
C TYR A 44 -17.95 -6.14 12.20
N GLY A 45 -18.65 -6.23 13.33
CA GLY A 45 -18.80 -7.45 14.10
C GLY A 45 -19.44 -8.57 13.28
N LEU A 46 -20.54 -8.29 12.57
CA LEU A 46 -21.21 -9.25 11.69
C LEU A 46 -20.29 -9.75 10.56
N LEU A 47 -19.54 -8.84 9.92
CA LEU A 47 -18.55 -9.17 8.89
C LEU A 47 -17.45 -10.10 9.43
N LEU A 48 -16.97 -9.86 10.64
CA LEU A 48 -15.99 -10.71 11.33
C LEU A 48 -16.53 -12.11 11.64
N LEU A 49 -17.84 -12.22 11.94
CA LEU A 49 -18.49 -13.51 12.17
C LEU A 49 -18.61 -14.34 10.88
N ALA A 50 -18.81 -13.68 9.73
CA ALA A 50 -18.93 -14.35 8.43
C ALA A 50 -17.57 -14.78 7.80
N GLY A 51 -16.45 -14.48 8.48
CA GLY A 51 -15.12 -15.01 8.17
C GLY A 51 -14.51 -14.45 6.87
N LEU A 52 -13.55 -15.20 6.31
CA LEU A 52 -12.75 -14.79 5.14
C LEU A 52 -13.62 -14.38 3.93
N ARG A 53 -14.77 -15.03 3.74
CA ARG A 53 -15.68 -14.77 2.61
C ARG A 53 -16.32 -13.39 2.68
N ALA A 54 -16.71 -12.95 3.89
CA ALA A 54 -17.26 -11.63 4.09
C ALA A 54 -16.20 -10.53 4.10
N GLN A 55 -14.98 -10.83 4.55
CA GLN A 55 -13.84 -9.92 4.37
C GLN A 55 -13.53 -9.73 2.88
N LEU A 56 -13.49 -10.80 2.08
CA LEU A 56 -13.33 -10.67 0.63
C LEU A 56 -14.48 -9.90 -0.01
N LEU A 57 -15.73 -10.09 0.44
CA LEU A 57 -16.88 -9.33 -0.04
C LEU A 57 -16.80 -7.85 0.34
N ALA A 58 -16.36 -7.53 1.55
CA ALA A 58 -16.16 -6.16 2.01
C ALA A 58 -15.03 -5.47 1.24
N TRP A 59 -13.92 -6.18 0.97
CA TRP A 59 -12.85 -5.68 0.12
C TRP A 59 -13.34 -5.51 -1.33
N ALA A 60 -14.11 -6.45 -1.85
CA ALA A 60 -14.71 -6.34 -3.18
C ALA A 60 -15.72 -5.18 -3.28
N LEU A 61 -16.47 -4.87 -2.22
CA LEU A 61 -17.36 -3.71 -2.18
C LEU A 61 -16.58 -2.39 -2.08
N LEU A 62 -15.54 -2.34 -1.25
CA LEU A 62 -14.70 -1.15 -1.05
C LEU A 62 -13.84 -0.83 -2.29
N PHE A 63 -13.26 -1.84 -2.93
CA PHE A 63 -12.36 -1.67 -4.07
C PHE A 63 -13.04 -1.87 -5.44
N GLY A 64 -14.13 -2.62 -5.49
CA GLY A 64 -14.88 -2.89 -6.73
C GLY A 64 -15.79 -1.74 -7.15
N TRP A 65 -16.25 -0.91 -6.21
CA TRP A 65 -17.00 0.31 -6.58
C TRP A 65 -16.11 1.41 -7.15
N PHE A 66 -14.79 1.38 -6.88
CA PHE A 66 -13.81 2.34 -7.40
C PHE A 66 -13.14 1.92 -8.72
N HIS A 67 -13.44 0.73 -9.26
CA HIS A 67 -12.86 0.21 -10.52
C HIS A 67 -13.87 0.19 -11.68
N GLY A 68 -14.55 1.31 -11.89
CA GLY A 68 -15.30 1.60 -13.13
C GLY A 68 -14.43 2.29 -14.21
N GLY A 69 -13.11 2.28 -14.07
CA GLY A 69 -12.17 2.81 -15.06
C GLY A 69 -11.40 1.66 -15.71
N GLU A 70 -11.57 1.50 -17.02
CA GLU A 70 -10.91 0.52 -17.87
C GLU A 70 -9.44 0.32 -17.49
N GLN A 71 -9.10 -0.91 -17.09
CA GLN A 71 -7.73 -1.39 -17.15
C GLN A 71 -7.35 -1.45 -18.63
N THR A 72 -6.77 -0.36 -19.13
CA THR A 72 -6.00 -0.42 -20.38
C THR A 72 -4.90 -1.45 -20.16
N PRO A 73 -4.88 -2.56 -20.91
CA PRO A 73 -3.81 -3.52 -20.81
C PRO A 73 -2.53 -2.80 -21.16
N PHE A 74 -1.59 -2.83 -20.22
CA PHE A 74 -0.16 -2.54 -20.34
C PHE A 74 0.29 -2.36 -21.78
N SER A 75 0.20 -1.14 -22.33
CA SER A 75 0.81 -0.85 -23.62
C SER A 75 2.31 -0.80 -23.36
N LEU A 76 3.01 -1.86 -23.73
CA LEU A 76 4.45 -1.83 -23.88
C LEU A 76 4.78 -0.71 -24.86
N SER A 77 5.23 0.41 -24.32
CA SER A 77 5.88 1.47 -25.06
C SER A 77 7.05 0.84 -25.81
N SER A 78 7.05 0.97 -27.12
CA SER A 78 8.14 0.53 -27.99
C SER A 78 9.49 1.00 -27.44
N PRO A 79 10.46 0.11 -27.16
CA PRO A 79 11.84 0.53 -27.08
C PRO A 79 12.27 0.84 -28.51
N THR A 80 12.35 2.12 -28.79
CA THR A 80 13.02 2.64 -29.98
C THR A 80 14.47 2.17 -29.97
N ALA A 81 14.97 1.75 -31.12
CA ALA A 81 16.38 1.62 -31.48
C ALA A 81 17.19 0.49 -30.79
N HIS A 82 16.84 -0.77 -31.05
CA HIS A 82 17.89 -1.79 -31.21
C HIS A 82 18.22 -1.95 -32.69
N ALA A 83 19.40 -1.44 -33.03
CA ALA A 83 20.16 -1.61 -34.26
C ALA A 83 19.51 -2.52 -35.31
N THR A 84 18.93 -1.89 -36.33
CA THR A 84 18.79 -2.49 -37.65
C THR A 84 20.18 -2.96 -38.09
N ARG A 85 20.54 -4.22 -37.80
CA ARG A 85 21.60 -4.92 -38.54
C ARG A 85 21.04 -5.20 -39.93
N ALA A 86 20.98 -4.13 -40.73
CA ALA A 86 20.65 -4.19 -42.13
C ALA A 86 21.68 -5.11 -42.79
N ILE A 87 21.19 -6.07 -43.56
CA ILE A 87 22.00 -6.86 -44.49
C ILE A 87 22.82 -5.85 -45.29
N THR A 88 24.14 -5.86 -45.09
CA THR A 88 25.02 -4.83 -45.63
C THR A 88 25.28 -5.15 -47.09
N ARG A 89 25.64 -4.14 -47.91
CA ARG A 89 25.93 -4.32 -49.35
C ARG A 89 26.97 -5.41 -49.63
N ASP A 90 27.87 -5.65 -48.69
CA ASP A 90 28.89 -6.70 -48.77
C ASP A 90 28.29 -8.12 -48.59
N ASP A 91 27.24 -8.28 -47.78
CA ASP A 91 26.51 -9.54 -47.60
C ASP A 91 25.72 -9.92 -48.87
N LEU A 92 25.18 -8.93 -49.58
CA LEU A 92 24.55 -9.13 -50.90
C LEU A 92 25.56 -9.48 -51.99
N LYS A 93 26.81 -9.01 -51.87
CA LYS A 93 27.89 -9.31 -52.81
C LYS A 93 28.37 -10.76 -52.65
N ALA A 94 28.45 -11.27 -51.42
CA ALA A 94 28.75 -12.67 -51.14
C ALA A 94 27.70 -13.64 -51.72
N LEU A 95 26.42 -13.24 -51.77
CA LEU A 95 25.34 -13.99 -52.42
C LEU A 95 25.39 -13.95 -53.96
N ALA A 96 25.96 -12.90 -54.56
CA ALA A 96 26.00 -12.70 -56.00
C ALA A 96 27.23 -13.34 -56.67
N ASP A 97 28.39 -13.31 -56.00
CA ASP A 97 29.66 -13.80 -56.55
C ASP A 97 30.04 -15.23 -56.08
N GLY A 98 29.23 -15.85 -55.20
CA GLY A 98 29.59 -17.13 -54.56
C GLY A 98 30.74 -16.92 -53.58
N GLY A 99 30.43 -16.38 -52.40
CA GLY A 99 31.40 -16.06 -51.36
C GLY A 99 32.17 -17.27 -50.85
N THR A 100 33.33 -17.03 -50.23
CA THR A 100 34.12 -18.07 -49.55
C THR A 100 33.29 -18.74 -48.45
N ALA A 101 33.47 -20.06 -48.25
CA ALA A 101 32.69 -20.89 -47.33
C ALA A 101 32.53 -20.33 -45.90
N GLU A 102 33.47 -19.52 -45.41
CA GLU A 102 33.38 -18.85 -44.10
C GLU A 102 32.31 -17.74 -44.06
N GLN A 103 32.13 -17.01 -45.16
CA GLN A 103 31.15 -15.92 -45.27
C GLN A 103 29.73 -16.47 -45.41
N GLU A 104 29.55 -17.57 -46.14
CA GLU A 104 28.27 -18.28 -46.23
C GLU A 104 27.87 -18.87 -44.87
N ALA A 105 28.82 -19.44 -44.12
CA ALA A 105 28.57 -19.96 -42.78
C ALA A 105 28.20 -18.85 -41.76
N GLU A 106 28.82 -17.67 -41.84
CA GLU A 106 28.47 -16.52 -40.99
C GLU A 106 27.09 -15.94 -41.37
N LEU A 107 26.76 -15.95 -42.67
CA LEU A 107 25.48 -15.50 -43.18
C LEU A 107 24.35 -16.47 -42.79
N GLU A 108 24.55 -17.78 -42.90
CA GLU A 108 23.59 -18.79 -42.42
C GLU A 108 23.34 -18.65 -40.92
N LYS A 109 24.40 -18.40 -40.14
CA LYS A 109 24.26 -18.13 -38.71
C LYS A 109 23.43 -16.87 -38.43
N LYS A 110 23.61 -15.79 -39.21
CA LYS A 110 22.81 -14.56 -39.11
C LYS A 110 21.36 -14.75 -39.58
N VAL A 111 21.11 -15.55 -40.61
CA VAL A 111 19.77 -15.89 -41.13
C VAL A 111 19.00 -16.79 -40.16
N GLN A 112 19.69 -17.73 -39.51
CA GLN A 112 19.12 -18.57 -38.44
C GLN A 112 18.78 -17.77 -37.17
N ALA A 113 19.53 -16.71 -36.87
CA ALA A 113 19.20 -15.77 -35.78
C ALA A 113 17.99 -14.86 -36.14
N MET A 114 17.80 -14.53 -37.42
CA MET A 114 16.66 -13.73 -37.88
C MET A 114 15.36 -14.51 -38.09
N THR A 115 15.38 -15.84 -38.04
CA THR A 115 14.15 -16.65 -38.21
C THR A 115 13.26 -16.54 -36.96
N PRO A 116 11.91 -16.59 -37.09
CA PRO A 116 11.00 -16.45 -35.95
C PRO A 116 11.27 -17.44 -34.81
N ARG A 117 11.78 -18.64 -35.14
CA ARG A 117 12.20 -19.66 -34.16
C ARG A 117 13.48 -19.28 -33.39
N GLY A 118 14.43 -18.59 -34.02
CA GLY A 118 15.64 -18.10 -33.38
C GLY A 118 15.35 -16.97 -32.40
N GLN A 119 14.50 -16.02 -32.81
CA GLN A 119 14.02 -14.94 -31.94
C GLN A 119 13.18 -15.44 -30.77
N MET A 120 12.34 -16.47 -30.97
CA MET A 120 11.63 -17.14 -29.87
C MET A 120 12.60 -17.88 -28.93
N ALA A 121 13.65 -18.53 -29.44
CA ALA A 121 14.64 -19.23 -28.62
C ALA A 121 15.53 -18.27 -27.82
N GLU A 122 15.89 -17.10 -28.37
CA GLU A 122 16.59 -16.04 -27.63
C GLU A 122 15.68 -15.34 -26.61
N GLY A 123 14.43 -15.06 -26.97
CA GLY A 123 13.43 -14.49 -26.05
C GLY A 123 13.13 -15.41 -24.87
N VAL A 124 13.03 -16.73 -25.09
CA VAL A 124 12.87 -17.72 -24.02
C VAL A 124 14.12 -17.81 -23.13
N LYS A 125 15.33 -17.61 -23.68
CA LYS A 125 16.56 -17.55 -22.89
C LYS A 125 16.69 -16.27 -22.06
N GLN A 126 16.24 -15.13 -22.58
CA GLN A 126 16.21 -13.86 -21.84
C GLN A 126 15.13 -13.87 -20.74
N SER A 127 13.90 -14.29 -21.06
CA SER A 127 12.80 -14.34 -20.08
C SER A 127 13.00 -15.43 -19.01
N GLY A 128 13.63 -16.55 -19.36
CA GLY A 128 13.98 -17.60 -18.39
C GLY A 128 15.07 -17.19 -17.39
N GLY A 129 15.86 -16.15 -17.70
CA GLY A 129 16.92 -15.63 -16.83
C GLY A 129 16.40 -14.76 -15.69
N GLU A 130 15.42 -13.88 -15.95
CA GLU A 130 14.89 -12.96 -14.93
C GLU A 130 14.00 -13.67 -13.88
N GLU A 131 13.11 -14.58 -14.29
CA GLU A 131 12.34 -15.40 -13.34
C GLU A 131 13.24 -16.32 -12.52
N SER A 132 14.24 -16.94 -13.15
CA SER A 132 15.22 -17.80 -12.48
C SER A 132 16.04 -17.01 -11.46
N THR A 133 16.42 -15.77 -11.76
CA THR A 133 17.24 -14.95 -10.86
C THR A 133 16.48 -14.57 -9.59
N ALA A 134 15.22 -14.11 -9.71
CA ALA A 134 14.40 -13.77 -8.55
C ALA A 134 14.14 -15.00 -7.66
N LEU A 135 13.80 -16.14 -8.27
CA LEU A 135 13.52 -17.38 -7.55
C LEU A 135 14.80 -17.98 -6.91
N THR A 136 15.96 -17.80 -7.55
CA THR A 136 17.27 -18.20 -7.00
C THR A 136 17.68 -17.31 -5.82
N VAL A 137 17.48 -15.99 -5.93
CA VAL A 137 17.72 -15.05 -4.83
C VAL A 137 16.82 -15.37 -3.64
N VAL A 138 15.52 -15.62 -3.87
CA VAL A 138 14.58 -16.01 -2.81
C VAL A 138 15.02 -17.33 -2.16
N ARG A 139 15.39 -18.34 -2.95
CA ARG A 139 15.85 -19.64 -2.42
C ARG A 139 17.14 -19.51 -1.60
N GLN A 140 18.07 -18.69 -2.06
CA GLN A 140 19.34 -18.41 -1.37
C GLN A 140 19.14 -17.58 -0.10
N LEU A 141 18.13 -16.70 -0.09
CA LEU A 141 17.73 -15.92 1.07
C LEU A 141 17.07 -16.81 2.13
N VAL A 142 16.14 -17.69 1.71
CA VAL A 142 15.44 -18.66 2.58
C VAL A 142 16.42 -19.68 3.20
N ALA A 143 17.52 -20.01 2.51
CA ALA A 143 18.58 -20.86 3.05
C ALA A 143 19.35 -20.23 4.24
N ARG A 144 19.15 -18.95 4.52
CA ARG A 144 19.75 -18.24 5.67
C ARG A 144 18.65 -17.77 6.64
N PRO A 145 18.19 -18.63 7.57
CA PRO A 145 17.05 -18.30 8.45
C PRO A 145 17.29 -17.04 9.29
N GLY A 146 18.53 -16.77 9.70
CA GLY A 146 18.87 -15.56 10.44
C GLY A 146 18.71 -14.27 9.61
N LEU A 147 19.03 -14.31 8.32
CA LEU A 147 18.88 -13.16 7.42
C LEU A 147 17.39 -12.92 7.12
N VAL A 148 16.62 -13.99 6.90
CA VAL A 148 15.15 -13.92 6.76
C VAL A 148 14.51 -13.30 8.01
N LEU A 149 14.91 -13.76 9.21
CA LEU A 149 14.41 -13.20 10.47
C LEU A 149 14.74 -11.71 10.57
N LEU A 150 15.97 -11.31 10.27
CA LEU A 150 16.39 -9.90 10.32
C LEU A 150 15.59 -9.05 9.34
N LEU A 151 15.44 -9.50 8.09
CA LEU A 151 14.63 -8.82 7.08
C LEU A 151 13.16 -8.74 7.49
N ALA A 152 12.61 -9.81 8.07
CA ALA A 152 11.25 -9.83 8.56
C ALA A 152 11.06 -8.81 9.69
N LEU A 153 11.97 -8.76 10.67
CA LEU A 153 11.93 -7.77 11.75
C LEU A 153 12.09 -6.34 11.23
N LEU A 154 12.99 -6.12 10.27
CA LEU A 154 13.17 -4.83 9.62
C LEU A 154 11.91 -4.40 8.86
N ALA A 155 11.30 -5.32 8.11
CA ALA A 155 10.04 -5.07 7.41
C ALA A 155 8.88 -4.80 8.38
N LEU A 156 8.84 -5.50 9.51
CA LEU A 156 7.83 -5.30 10.56
C LEU A 156 8.01 -3.93 11.22
N GLY A 157 9.24 -3.56 11.56
CA GLY A 157 9.56 -2.23 12.09
C GLY A 157 9.21 -1.13 11.10
N TRP A 158 9.50 -1.34 9.82
CA TRP A 158 9.10 -0.43 8.75
C TRP A 158 7.58 -0.32 8.63
N ALA A 159 6.85 -1.43 8.67
CA ALA A 159 5.40 -1.43 8.58
C ALA A 159 4.76 -0.67 9.74
N VAL A 160 5.20 -0.91 10.98
CA VAL A 160 4.67 -0.21 12.17
C VAL A 160 4.93 1.30 12.10
N PHE A 161 6.12 1.69 11.63
CA PHE A 161 6.49 3.10 11.52
C PHE A 161 5.75 3.81 10.37
N TYR A 162 5.71 3.19 9.18
CA TYR A 162 5.20 3.81 7.97
C TYR A 162 3.68 3.72 7.82
N TYR A 163 3.01 2.73 8.42
CA TYR A 163 1.56 2.55 8.32
C TYR A 163 0.73 3.81 8.63
N PRO A 164 0.91 4.52 9.76
CA PRO A 164 0.17 5.76 10.01
C PRO A 164 0.49 6.86 9.00
N MET A 165 1.70 6.86 8.41
CA MET A 165 2.05 7.77 7.32
C MET A 165 1.28 7.44 6.05
N ALA A 166 1.19 6.16 5.68
CA ALA A 166 0.42 5.72 4.52
C ALA A 166 -1.07 6.13 4.65
N LEU A 167 -1.64 6.03 5.85
CA LEU A 167 -3.01 6.49 6.13
C LEU A 167 -3.16 8.01 5.96
N LEU A 168 -2.19 8.79 6.43
CA LEU A 168 -2.18 10.25 6.26
C LEU A 168 -2.06 10.67 4.79
N VAL A 169 -1.13 10.06 4.04
CA VAL A 169 -0.96 10.32 2.60
C VAL A 169 -2.25 9.98 1.87
N ALA A 170 -2.82 8.79 2.11
CA ALA A 170 -4.06 8.36 1.49
C ALA A 170 -5.21 9.36 1.72
N GLY A 171 -5.26 9.96 2.91
CA GLY A 171 -6.30 10.90 3.30
C GLY A 171 -6.27 12.23 2.54
N TRP A 172 -5.12 12.68 2.03
CA TRP A 172 -5.03 13.97 1.32
C TRP A 172 -4.69 13.83 -0.16
N THR A 173 -3.86 12.86 -0.56
CA THR A 173 -3.43 12.75 -1.97
C THR A 173 -4.49 12.14 -2.86
N GLU A 174 -5.47 11.42 -2.29
CA GLU A 174 -6.52 10.66 -3.00
C GLU A 174 -6.00 9.66 -4.07
N ASP A 175 -4.68 9.48 -4.21
CA ASP A 175 -4.02 8.59 -5.17
C ASP A 175 -3.31 7.42 -4.47
N PHE A 176 -3.64 6.19 -4.90
CA PHE A 176 -3.02 4.95 -4.43
C PHE A 176 -1.51 4.88 -4.69
N LYS A 177 -1.04 5.43 -5.82
CA LYS A 177 0.40 5.38 -6.15
C LYS A 177 1.22 6.24 -5.19
N ALA A 178 0.66 7.35 -4.73
CA ALA A 178 1.29 8.20 -3.73
C ALA A 178 1.41 7.50 -2.37
N VAL A 179 0.40 6.70 -1.98
CA VAL A 179 0.39 5.95 -0.72
C VAL A 179 1.48 4.87 -0.67
N VAL A 180 1.65 4.14 -1.78
CA VAL A 180 2.62 3.04 -1.88
C VAL A 180 4.06 3.56 -1.98
N ASN A 181 4.26 4.77 -2.50
CA ASN A 181 5.60 5.35 -2.63
C ASN A 181 6.10 5.92 -1.28
N PRO A 182 7.08 5.27 -0.62
CA PRO A 182 7.58 5.73 0.68
C PRO A 182 8.21 7.12 0.66
N LEU A 183 8.65 7.59 -0.51
CA LEU A 183 9.24 8.92 -0.67
C LEU A 183 8.20 10.03 -0.43
N VAL A 184 6.96 9.82 -0.87
CA VAL A 184 5.87 10.79 -0.63
C VAL A 184 5.55 10.87 0.86
N GLY A 185 5.51 9.73 1.53
CA GLY A 185 5.32 9.69 2.98
C GLY A 185 6.45 10.39 3.74
N LEU A 186 7.71 10.15 3.38
CA LEU A 186 8.86 10.82 3.99
C LEU A 186 8.87 12.33 3.75
N ASP A 187 8.50 12.77 2.55
CA ASP A 187 8.38 14.19 2.24
C ASP A 187 7.29 14.84 3.08
N THR A 188 6.13 14.19 3.20
CA THR A 188 5.02 14.67 4.03
C THR A 188 5.41 14.72 5.53
N MET A 189 6.14 13.72 6.05
CA MET A 189 6.67 13.75 7.42
C MET A 189 7.54 14.98 7.65
N ARG A 190 8.41 15.29 6.68
CA ARG A 190 9.31 16.44 6.76
C ARG A 190 8.54 17.76 6.80
N HIS A 191 7.48 17.89 5.99
CA HIS A 191 6.63 19.09 5.94
C HIS A 191 5.76 19.27 7.21
N MET A 192 5.21 18.18 7.75
CA MET A 192 4.43 18.22 9.00
C MET A 192 5.32 18.46 10.23
N GLY A 193 6.55 17.93 10.24
CA GLY A 193 7.53 18.11 11.30
C GLY A 193 7.04 17.58 12.66
N ALA A 194 7.11 18.41 13.70
CA ALA A 194 6.75 18.01 15.07
C ALA A 194 5.28 17.59 15.25
N THR A 195 4.37 18.08 14.41
CA THR A 195 2.95 17.71 14.41
C THR A 195 2.79 16.22 14.11
N TYR A 196 3.55 15.71 13.13
CA TYR A 196 3.53 14.30 12.78
C TYR A 196 3.99 13.42 13.95
N PHE A 197 5.11 13.77 14.59
CA PHE A 197 5.63 12.96 15.71
C PHE A 197 4.64 12.87 16.87
N LYS A 198 3.95 13.97 17.20
CA LYS A 198 2.89 13.96 18.22
C LYS A 198 1.71 13.08 17.81
N ALA A 199 1.25 13.18 16.57
CA ALA A 199 0.17 12.35 16.04
C ALA A 199 0.55 10.86 16.03
N PHE A 200 1.80 10.54 15.67
CA PHE A 200 2.36 9.21 15.71
C PHE A 200 2.38 8.63 17.13
N LEU A 201 2.81 9.41 18.13
CA LEU A 201 2.78 8.97 19.54
C LEU A 201 1.35 8.71 20.03
N MET A 202 0.39 9.55 19.63
CA MET A 202 -1.02 9.36 19.97
C MET A 202 -1.61 8.12 19.27
N TYR A 203 -1.26 7.88 18.01
CA TYR A 203 -1.58 6.65 17.30
C TYR A 203 -1.04 5.42 18.04
N LEU A 204 0.24 5.44 18.45
CA LEU A 204 0.83 4.35 19.24
C LEU A 204 0.11 4.16 20.57
N ALA A 205 -0.27 5.23 21.27
CA ALA A 205 -1.04 5.14 22.51
C ALA A 205 -2.39 4.43 22.28
N VAL A 206 -3.11 4.77 21.22
CA VAL A 206 -4.37 4.11 20.85
C VAL A 206 -4.14 2.64 20.50
N GLN A 207 -3.04 2.31 19.80
CA GLN A 207 -2.71 0.94 19.44
C GLN A 207 -2.41 0.08 20.68
N VAL A 208 -1.70 0.63 21.66
CA VAL A 208 -1.43 -0.01 22.95
C VAL A 208 -2.74 -0.21 23.73
N MET A 209 -3.61 0.80 23.80
CA MET A 209 -4.93 0.66 24.43
C MET A 209 -5.78 -0.43 23.76
N SER A 210 -5.80 -0.47 22.43
CA SER A 210 -6.51 -1.47 21.64
C SER A 210 -5.99 -2.88 21.91
N PHE A 211 -4.66 -3.04 21.99
CA PHE A 211 -4.03 -4.31 22.35
C PHE A 211 -4.47 -4.80 23.73
N PHE A 212 -4.40 -3.95 24.76
CA PHE A 212 -4.84 -4.33 26.11
C PHE A 212 -6.33 -4.64 26.18
N ALA A 213 -7.16 -3.84 25.51
CA ALA A 213 -8.59 -4.11 25.43
C ALA A 213 -8.87 -5.46 24.74
N GLY A 214 -8.13 -5.79 23.67
CA GLY A 214 -8.19 -7.09 23.00
C GLY A 214 -7.79 -8.25 23.90
N VAL A 215 -6.71 -8.10 24.69
CA VAL A 215 -6.30 -9.11 25.68
C VAL A 215 -7.38 -9.32 26.73
N VAL A 216 -7.95 -8.25 27.28
CA VAL A 216 -9.03 -8.32 28.28
C VAL A 216 -10.25 -9.03 27.70
N VAL A 217 -10.67 -8.66 26.48
CA VAL A 217 -11.79 -9.34 25.80
C VAL A 217 -11.49 -10.81 25.61
N ALA A 218 -10.29 -11.16 25.13
CA ALA A 218 -9.90 -12.55 24.92
C ALA A 218 -9.96 -13.37 26.22
N LEU A 219 -9.49 -12.81 27.34
CA LEU A 219 -9.55 -13.46 28.65
C LEU A 219 -10.99 -13.64 29.16
N LEU A 220 -11.82 -12.61 29.05
CA LEU A 220 -13.21 -12.64 29.49
C LEU A 220 -14.08 -13.57 28.65
N THR A 221 -13.77 -13.68 27.36
CA THR A 221 -14.55 -14.48 26.41
C THR A 221 -13.94 -15.85 26.10
N ALA A 222 -12.78 -16.17 26.71
CA ALA A 222 -12.15 -17.50 26.67
C ALA A 222 -13.13 -18.67 26.95
N PRO A 223 -14.05 -18.62 27.93
CA PRO A 223 -14.99 -19.72 28.17
C PRO A 223 -15.98 -19.95 27.02
N PHE A 224 -16.15 -18.99 26.10
CA PHE A 224 -17.04 -19.10 24.94
C PHE A 224 -16.33 -19.59 23.67
N GLN A 225 -15.10 -20.11 23.81
CA GLN A 225 -14.34 -20.62 22.67
C GLN A 225 -14.88 -21.99 22.22
N MET A 226 -15.60 -22.01 21.11
CA MET A 226 -16.18 -23.22 20.54
C MET A 226 -15.24 -23.85 19.48
N PRO A 227 -15.21 -25.18 19.36
CA PRO A 227 -14.56 -25.83 18.22
C PRO A 227 -15.23 -25.40 16.90
N PHE A 228 -14.45 -25.23 15.84
CA PHE A 228 -14.84 -24.76 14.49
C PHE A 228 -15.26 -23.29 14.34
N VAL A 229 -16.08 -22.74 15.24
CA VAL A 229 -16.60 -21.35 15.12
C VAL A 229 -15.66 -20.33 15.81
N GLY A 230 -14.91 -20.79 16.81
CA GLY A 230 -14.09 -19.95 17.67
C GLY A 230 -14.94 -19.16 18.67
N ASN A 231 -14.37 -18.09 19.20
CA ASN A 231 -14.99 -17.27 20.23
C ASN A 231 -15.86 -16.16 19.59
N VAL A 232 -17.13 -16.47 19.36
CA VAL A 232 -18.09 -15.56 18.70
C VAL A 232 -18.30 -14.25 19.47
N PRO A 233 -18.58 -14.27 20.79
CA PRO A 233 -18.70 -13.04 21.57
C PRO A 233 -17.42 -12.21 21.56
N GLY A 234 -16.25 -12.87 21.67
CA GLY A 234 -14.95 -12.21 21.61
C GLY A 234 -14.69 -11.55 20.26
N LYS A 235 -15.05 -12.20 19.14
CA LYS A 235 -14.95 -11.62 17.79
C LYS A 235 -15.87 -10.41 17.61
N PHE A 236 -17.09 -10.47 18.12
CA PHE A 236 -18.03 -9.35 18.03
C PHE A 236 -17.56 -8.14 18.86
N ILE A 237 -17.23 -8.35 20.12
CA ILE A 237 -16.76 -7.27 21.02
C ILE A 237 -15.40 -6.73 20.54
N GLY A 238 -14.48 -7.62 20.16
CA GLY A 238 -13.19 -7.23 19.58
C GLY A 238 -13.35 -6.42 18.29
N GLY A 239 -14.33 -6.78 17.45
CA GLY A 239 -14.70 -6.02 16.27
C GLY A 239 -15.20 -4.61 16.61
N ALA A 240 -16.08 -4.47 17.60
CA ALA A 240 -16.56 -3.17 18.05
C ALA A 240 -15.44 -2.27 18.59
N ILE A 241 -14.52 -2.83 19.38
CA ILE A 241 -13.34 -2.11 19.89
C ILE A 241 -12.43 -1.70 18.73
N THR A 242 -12.16 -2.61 17.80
CA THR A 242 -11.33 -2.33 16.61
C THR A 242 -11.93 -1.18 15.81
N PHE A 243 -13.24 -1.22 15.55
CA PHE A 243 -13.95 -0.15 14.85
C PHE A 243 -13.86 1.20 15.58
N TYR A 244 -14.10 1.22 16.90
CA TYR A 244 -13.92 2.43 17.71
C TYR A 244 -12.49 2.97 17.60
N THR A 245 -11.49 2.12 17.75
CA THR A 245 -10.08 2.56 17.69
C THR A 245 -9.70 3.06 16.31
N SER A 246 -10.21 2.47 15.24
CA SER A 246 -10.03 2.96 13.86
C SER A 246 -10.64 4.34 13.65
N LEU A 247 -11.82 4.62 14.22
CA LEU A 247 -12.43 5.96 14.18
C LEU A 247 -11.57 6.97 14.94
N VAL A 248 -11.08 6.63 16.14
CA VAL A 248 -10.18 7.51 16.90
C VAL A 248 -8.91 7.80 16.11
N ILE A 249 -8.30 6.78 15.49
CA ILE A 249 -7.10 6.96 14.66
C ILE A 249 -7.40 7.89 13.48
N ALA A 250 -8.51 7.67 12.77
CA ALA A 250 -8.93 8.54 11.68
C ALA A 250 -9.12 10.00 12.14
N CYS A 251 -9.72 10.23 13.31
CA CYS A 251 -9.87 11.57 13.88
C CYS A 251 -8.51 12.19 14.26
N VAL A 252 -7.61 11.43 14.89
CA VAL A 252 -6.26 11.90 15.27
C VAL A 252 -5.48 12.33 14.02
N LEU A 253 -5.47 11.48 13.00
CA LEU A 253 -4.76 11.75 11.75
C LEU A 253 -5.42 12.90 10.97
N GLY A 254 -6.75 12.96 10.92
CA GLY A 254 -7.49 14.04 10.28
C GLY A 254 -7.28 15.40 10.94
N LEU A 255 -7.28 15.48 12.27
CA LEU A 255 -6.97 16.71 13.01
C LEU A 255 -5.51 17.13 12.83
N ALA A 256 -4.59 16.18 12.78
CA ALA A 256 -3.18 16.45 12.50
C ALA A 256 -2.99 17.02 11.09
N LEU A 257 -3.67 16.45 10.08
CA LEU A 257 -3.68 16.97 8.71
C LEU A 257 -4.25 18.38 8.66
N PHE A 258 -5.45 18.58 9.22
CA PHE A 258 -6.12 19.88 9.26
C PHE A 258 -5.21 20.97 9.84
N LYS A 259 -4.55 20.73 10.97
CA LYS A 259 -3.60 21.67 11.59
C LYS A 259 -2.29 21.84 10.82
N SER A 260 -2.01 20.98 9.86
CA SER A 260 -0.83 21.06 8.99
C SER A 260 -1.15 21.49 7.55
N ALA A 261 -2.41 21.79 7.24
CA ALA A 261 -2.87 22.06 5.89
C ALA A 261 -2.09 23.20 5.20
N ASP A 262 -1.81 24.30 5.92
CA ASP A 262 -1.02 25.42 5.38
C ASP A 262 0.42 25.01 5.02
N ARG A 263 1.00 24.03 5.74
CA ARG A 263 2.37 23.53 5.49
C ARG A 263 2.41 22.55 4.33
N LEU A 264 1.28 21.93 4.03
CA LEU A 264 1.10 20.96 2.95
C LEU A 264 0.58 21.61 1.65
N GLY A 265 0.28 22.92 1.68
CA GLY A 265 -0.27 23.64 0.53
C GLY A 265 -1.71 23.24 0.21
N LEU A 266 -2.46 22.75 1.20
CA LEU A 266 -3.85 22.34 1.04
C LEU A 266 -4.78 23.55 1.09
N GLU A 267 -5.54 23.79 0.02
CA GLU A 267 -6.65 24.75 0.05
C GLU A 267 -7.84 24.14 0.80
N LEU A 268 -8.10 24.61 2.01
CA LEU A 268 -9.31 24.26 2.77
C LEU A 268 -10.50 25.01 2.15
N VAL A 269 -11.31 24.32 1.34
CA VAL A 269 -12.56 24.86 0.74
C VAL A 269 -13.70 24.87 1.74
#